data_AF-A0A3B4ENR5-F1
#
_entry.id   AF-A0A3B4ENR5-F1
#
_cell.length_a   1.000
_cell.length_b   1.000
_cell.length_c   1.000
_cell.angle_alpha   90.00
_cell.angle_beta   90.00
_cell.angle_gamma   90.00
#
_symmetry.space_group_name_H-M   'P 1'
#
loop_
_entity.id
_entity.type
_entity.pdbx_description
1 polymer ?
#
loop_
_entity_poly.entity_id
_entity_poly.type
_entity_poly.pdbx_seq_one_letter_code
_entity_poly.pdbx_strand_id
1 'polypeptide(L)'
;MEQKIILLLLVSGLGLGVSSLFFSREYHYVNEKKTWLDAQSYCRVMYSDLATIDNMDEMRMLMSVIDPCYNGSVWIGLKRGDQPSWGWSMGDDLLPKYSNWTNDGAAQTFPCGRISLTWSAYNCSQKYIGVCYDANPTDGRQYVGLTTEKTWKEAQTLCRNKYTDLVSIHSLEEHKKVADLMKNYSVEYMWIGLFSDSWKWSDLNNSSFRYWADSKPGQTDNCVSMALNDFGRWYNEQCSQQHNFVCYRDLKQRRQIGRVTVSSNSNVNLNDAAVRSTILRQIEQKLNMGPSVKLSWRWKDSKVFELRKKIPSAGGGAQKNMKKRKRATDEL
;
A
#
# COMPACT_ATOMS: atom_id res chain seq x y z
N MET A 1 -0.97 47.57 -43.77
CA MET A 1 -1.11 46.73 -42.56
C MET A 1 -1.29 45.30 -43.02
N GLU A 2 -0.20 44.54 -43.08
CA GLU A 2 -0.23 43.12 -43.44
C GLU A 2 -0.54 42.30 -42.18
N GLN A 3 -1.61 41.51 -42.21
CA GLN A 3 -1.89 40.51 -41.19
C GLN A 3 -1.11 39.24 -41.50
N LYS A 4 -0.08 38.95 -40.68
CA LYS A 4 0.63 37.67 -40.71
C LYS A 4 -0.18 36.63 -39.94
N ILE A 5 -0.71 35.64 -40.65
CA ILE A 5 -1.31 34.43 -40.07
C ILE A 5 -0.16 33.56 -39.55
N ILE A 6 -0.03 33.43 -38.23
CA ILE A 6 0.92 32.52 -37.58
C ILE A 6 0.25 31.13 -37.52
N LEU A 7 0.74 30.21 -38.34
CA LEU A 7 0.40 28.78 -38.24
C LEU A 7 1.08 28.20 -36.99
N LEU A 8 0.31 27.87 -35.96
CA LEU A 8 0.79 27.07 -34.82
C LEU A 8 0.73 25.58 -35.20
N LEU A 9 1.87 25.03 -35.61
CA LEU A 9 2.06 23.59 -35.77
C LEU A 9 2.17 22.96 -34.36
N LEU A 10 1.10 22.30 -33.91
CA LEU A 10 1.15 21.38 -32.78
C LEU A 10 1.93 20.13 -33.22
N VAL A 11 3.23 20.09 -32.92
CA VAL A 11 4.01 18.86 -32.99
C VAL A 11 3.57 17.99 -31.81
N SER A 12 2.59 17.13 -32.05
CA SER A 12 2.30 15.97 -31.19
C SER A 12 3.46 14.98 -31.32
N GLY A 13 4.58 15.30 -30.69
CA GLY A 13 5.58 14.31 -30.35
C GLY A 13 4.95 13.36 -29.32
N LEU A 14 4.33 12.29 -29.81
CA LEU A 14 4.19 11.05 -29.06
C LEU A 14 5.61 10.54 -28.81
N GLY A 15 6.27 11.14 -27.84
CA GLY A 15 7.37 10.49 -27.16
C GLY A 15 6.79 9.19 -26.62
N LEU A 16 7.21 8.08 -27.21
CA LEU A 16 7.18 6.77 -26.58
C LEU A 16 8.13 6.81 -25.38
N GLY A 17 7.79 7.64 -24.40
CA GLY A 17 8.19 7.43 -23.04
C GLY A 17 7.38 6.23 -22.61
N VAL A 18 7.98 5.05 -22.74
CA VAL A 18 7.54 3.87 -22.01
C VAL A 18 7.57 4.29 -20.54
N SER A 19 6.46 4.80 -20.01
CA SER A 19 6.28 4.92 -18.57
C SER A 19 6.14 3.49 -18.11
N SER A 20 7.29 2.89 -17.90
CA SER A 20 7.48 1.62 -17.23
C SER A 20 6.67 1.67 -15.93
N LEU A 21 5.50 1.03 -15.95
CA LEU A 21 4.74 0.73 -14.76
C LEU A 21 5.53 -0.33 -13.98
N PHE A 22 6.59 0.13 -13.32
CA PHE A 22 7.35 -0.63 -12.35
C PHE A 22 6.48 -0.76 -11.11
N PHE A 23 6.06 -1.97 -10.76
CA PHE A 23 5.35 -2.25 -9.52
C PHE A 23 6.33 -2.47 -8.36
N SER A 24 7.24 -1.50 -8.19
CA SER A 24 8.03 -1.35 -6.97
C SER A 24 7.25 -0.55 -5.93
N ARG A 25 7.52 -0.78 -4.63
CA ARG A 25 7.00 0.07 -3.56
C ARG A 25 7.32 1.53 -3.89
N GLU A 26 6.32 2.39 -3.92
CA GLU A 26 6.52 3.83 -4.11
C GLU A 26 6.89 4.45 -2.77
N TYR A 27 8.03 5.15 -2.72
CA TYR A 27 8.53 5.78 -1.50
C TYR A 27 8.22 7.28 -1.49
N HIS A 28 7.87 7.79 -0.30
CA HIS A 28 7.45 9.18 -0.14
C HIS A 28 8.22 9.85 0.99
N TYR A 29 8.96 10.89 0.65
CA TYR A 29 9.68 11.71 1.61
C TYR A 29 8.73 12.70 2.32
N VAL A 30 8.63 12.59 3.64
CA VAL A 30 7.77 13.46 4.45
C VAL A 30 8.60 14.58 5.05
N ASN A 31 8.58 15.76 4.44
CA ASN A 31 9.43 16.90 4.83
C ASN A 31 9.02 17.59 6.16
N GLU A 32 8.78 16.81 7.21
CA GLU A 32 8.48 17.26 8.56
C GLU A 32 9.13 16.32 9.59
N LYS A 33 9.87 16.88 10.56
CA LYS A 33 10.51 16.08 11.61
C LYS A 33 9.50 15.60 12.66
N LYS A 34 9.42 14.28 12.86
CA LYS A 34 8.48 13.59 13.76
C LYS A 34 9.19 12.53 14.60
N THR A 35 8.60 12.16 15.73
CA THR A 35 9.04 10.96 16.48
C THR A 35 8.81 9.72 15.61
N TRP A 36 9.46 8.59 15.90
CA TRP A 36 9.27 7.38 15.10
C TRP A 36 7.79 6.96 15.05
N LEU A 37 7.11 7.01 16.21
CA LEU A 37 5.69 6.66 16.32
C LEU A 37 4.80 7.64 15.57
N ASP A 38 5.08 8.95 15.64
CA ASP A 38 4.31 9.95 14.89
C ASP A 38 4.55 9.84 13.38
N ALA A 39 5.77 9.53 12.95
CA ALA A 39 6.10 9.29 11.55
C ALA A 39 5.37 8.05 11.01
N GLN A 40 5.39 6.95 11.76
CA GLN A 40 4.62 5.74 11.46
C GLN A 40 3.12 6.03 11.36
N SER A 41 2.58 6.73 12.35
CA SER A 41 1.17 7.11 12.38
C SER A 41 0.78 7.98 11.19
N TYR A 42 1.66 8.90 10.79
CA TYR A 42 1.47 9.72 9.60
C TYR A 42 1.50 8.87 8.33
N CYS A 43 2.49 7.99 8.18
CA CYS A 43 2.62 7.13 7.01
C CYS A 43 1.42 6.19 6.85
N ARG A 44 0.91 5.61 7.94
CA ARG A 44 -0.29 4.74 7.92
C ARG A 44 -1.59 5.47 7.57
N VAL A 45 -1.60 6.78 7.67
CA VAL A 45 -2.74 7.62 7.28
C VAL A 45 -2.66 7.99 5.80
N MET A 46 -1.50 8.50 5.40
CA MET A 46 -1.33 9.14 4.09
C MET A 46 -0.96 8.12 3.00
N TYR A 47 -0.26 7.07 3.40
CA TYR A 47 0.32 5.99 2.61
C TYR A 47 -0.01 4.64 3.27
N SER A 48 0.82 3.61 3.12
CA SER A 48 0.63 2.32 3.80
C SER A 48 1.30 2.23 5.17
N ASP A 49 2.63 2.47 5.24
CA ASP A 49 3.38 2.55 6.50
C ASP A 49 4.76 3.23 6.29
N LEU A 50 5.59 3.32 7.32
CA LEU A 50 7.01 3.66 7.18
C LEU A 50 7.72 2.64 6.30
N ALA A 51 8.68 3.12 5.51
CA ALA A 51 9.39 2.33 4.51
C ALA A 51 9.97 1.02 5.04
N THR A 52 9.66 -0.08 4.35
CA THR A 52 10.38 -1.36 4.45
C THR A 52 11.37 -1.46 3.30
N ILE A 53 12.43 -2.25 3.43
CA ILE A 53 13.43 -2.43 2.38
C ILE A 53 13.79 -3.90 2.29
N ASP A 54 13.41 -4.54 1.20
CA ASP A 54 13.55 -5.99 1.01
C ASP A 54 14.78 -6.36 0.16
N ASN A 55 15.35 -5.41 -0.59
CA ASN A 55 16.51 -5.60 -1.46
C ASN A 55 17.24 -4.28 -1.80
N MET A 56 18.34 -4.40 -2.55
CA MET A 56 19.18 -3.27 -2.98
C MET A 56 18.49 -2.31 -3.96
N ASP A 57 17.54 -2.77 -4.76
CA ASP A 57 16.82 -1.89 -5.69
C ASP A 57 15.87 -0.97 -4.91
N GLU A 58 15.17 -1.51 -3.91
CA GLU A 58 14.35 -0.74 -2.97
C GLU A 58 15.17 0.25 -2.15
N MET A 59 16.36 -0.15 -1.70
CA MET A 59 17.31 0.76 -1.06
C MET A 59 17.64 1.95 -1.98
N ARG A 60 17.95 1.70 -3.26
CA ARG A 60 18.26 2.79 -4.22
C ARG A 60 17.04 3.67 -4.48
N MET A 61 15.85 3.10 -4.61
CA MET A 61 14.61 3.87 -4.79
C MET A 61 14.31 4.76 -3.58
N LEU A 62 14.40 4.23 -2.37
CA LEU A 62 14.23 5.02 -1.14
C LEU A 62 15.22 6.17 -1.06
N MET A 63 16.51 5.92 -1.36
CA MET A 63 17.52 6.97 -1.34
C MET A 63 17.27 8.05 -2.40
N SER A 64 16.66 7.68 -3.54
CA SER A 64 16.36 8.63 -4.63
C SER A 64 15.26 9.65 -4.30
N VAL A 65 14.38 9.36 -3.33
CA VAL A 65 13.28 10.26 -2.96
C VAL A 65 13.65 11.24 -1.83
N ILE A 66 14.77 11.01 -1.15
CA ILE A 66 15.26 11.91 -0.11
C ILE A 66 15.79 13.19 -0.76
N ASP A 67 15.42 14.34 -0.20
CA ASP A 67 15.90 15.64 -0.66
C ASP A 67 17.45 15.65 -0.73
N PRO A 68 18.06 15.92 -1.90
CA PRO A 68 19.52 15.97 -2.05
C PRO A 68 20.20 16.97 -1.10
N CYS A 69 19.48 18.01 -0.67
CA CYS A 69 19.97 19.01 0.27
C CYS A 69 19.86 18.57 1.74
N TYR A 70 19.17 17.45 2.02
CA TYR A 70 19.01 16.93 3.38
C TYR A 70 20.21 16.10 3.80
N ASN A 71 21.04 16.66 4.69
CA ASN A 71 22.23 15.99 5.23
C ASN A 71 21.98 15.26 6.56
N GLY A 72 20.84 14.56 6.69
CA GLY A 72 20.44 13.89 7.92
C GLY A 72 20.01 12.45 7.71
N SER A 73 19.65 11.77 8.80
CA SER A 73 19.01 10.46 8.72
C SER A 73 17.49 10.57 8.63
N VAL A 74 16.85 9.55 8.07
CA VAL A 74 15.39 9.43 7.98
C VAL A 74 14.90 8.19 8.72
N TRP A 75 13.70 8.27 9.28
CA TRP A 75 13.00 7.11 9.86
C TRP A 75 12.54 6.15 8.78
N ILE A 76 12.71 4.85 9.05
CA ILE A 76 12.18 3.73 8.29
C ILE A 76 11.38 2.82 9.23
N GLY A 77 10.65 1.85 8.68
CA GLY A 77 9.72 0.99 9.43
C GLY A 77 10.40 -0.01 10.37
N LEU A 78 11.73 0.00 10.45
CA LEU A 78 12.49 -0.96 11.25
C LEU A 78 12.33 -0.66 12.75
N LYS A 79 11.85 -1.64 13.52
CA LYS A 79 11.65 -1.51 14.97
C LYS A 79 11.99 -2.82 15.69
N ARG A 80 12.60 -2.70 16.87
CA ARG A 80 12.82 -3.82 17.79
C ARG A 80 11.69 -3.86 18.81
N GLY A 81 11.09 -5.04 18.98
CA GLY A 81 10.08 -5.29 20.01
C GLY A 81 10.69 -5.59 21.38
N ASP A 82 9.88 -6.16 22.28
CA ASP A 82 10.31 -6.60 23.63
C ASP A 82 11.18 -7.88 23.58
N GLN A 83 11.08 -8.65 22.50
CA GLN A 83 12.00 -9.71 22.13
C GLN A 83 13.22 -9.09 21.42
N PRO A 84 14.44 -9.69 21.51
CA PRO A 84 15.67 -9.11 20.95
C PRO A 84 15.71 -9.05 19.41
N SER A 85 14.63 -9.43 18.72
CA SER A 85 14.52 -9.46 17.27
C SER A 85 14.01 -8.15 16.67
N TRP A 86 14.67 -7.69 15.60
CA TRP A 86 14.19 -6.61 14.75
C TRP A 86 13.09 -7.10 13.79
N GLY A 87 12.10 -6.25 13.55
CA GLY A 87 11.06 -6.48 12.56
C GLY A 87 10.62 -5.19 11.88
N TRP A 88 9.91 -5.34 10.76
CA TRP A 88 9.27 -4.21 10.10
C TRP A 88 7.98 -3.82 10.80
N SER A 89 7.62 -2.55 10.71
CA SER A 89 6.47 -1.95 11.36
C SER A 89 5.13 -2.59 10.98
N MET A 90 5.03 -3.14 9.76
CA MET A 90 3.86 -3.87 9.26
C MET A 90 3.74 -5.31 9.75
N GLY A 91 4.79 -5.89 10.33
CA GLY A 91 4.75 -7.24 10.92
C GLY A 91 4.90 -8.41 9.94
N ASP A 92 5.21 -8.14 8.66
CA ASP A 92 5.14 -9.16 7.61
C ASP A 92 6.36 -10.09 7.50
N ASP A 93 7.44 -9.91 8.26
CA ASP A 93 8.55 -10.89 8.30
C ASP A 93 9.36 -10.78 9.60
N LEU A 94 9.68 -11.94 10.19
CA LEU A 94 10.75 -12.07 11.17
C LEU A 94 12.08 -12.20 10.39
N LEU A 95 12.93 -11.19 10.55
CA LEU A 95 14.18 -10.90 9.86
C LEU A 95 14.02 -10.41 8.40
N PRO A 96 14.53 -9.20 8.07
CA PRO A 96 14.68 -8.83 6.68
C PRO A 96 15.76 -9.71 6.04
N LYS A 97 15.45 -10.38 4.93
CA LYS A 97 16.41 -11.17 4.13
C LYS A 97 17.61 -10.35 3.66
N TYR A 98 17.46 -9.03 3.65
CA TYR A 98 18.46 -8.02 3.35
C TYR A 98 18.66 -7.12 4.57
N SER A 99 19.90 -6.87 4.98
CA SER A 99 20.20 -5.89 6.02
C SER A 99 21.50 -5.14 5.70
N ASN A 100 21.59 -3.88 6.13
CA ASN A 100 22.72 -3.00 5.81
C ASN A 100 23.15 -2.16 7.03
N TRP A 101 23.36 -2.81 8.17
CA TRP A 101 23.70 -2.16 9.44
C TRP A 101 25.11 -1.56 9.44
N THR A 102 25.27 -0.38 10.06
CA THR A 102 26.57 0.33 10.10
C THR A 102 27.56 -0.24 11.12
N ASN A 103 27.10 -0.96 12.16
CA ASN A 103 27.89 -1.71 13.15
C ASN A 103 26.93 -2.39 14.16
N ASP A 104 27.07 -3.70 14.39
CA ASP A 104 26.14 -4.50 15.22
C ASP A 104 26.09 -4.09 16.71
N GLY A 105 27.10 -3.37 17.21
CA GLY A 105 27.18 -2.97 18.61
C GLY A 105 26.11 -1.96 19.07
N ALA A 106 25.54 -1.17 18.16
CA ALA A 106 24.49 -0.18 18.48
C ALA A 106 23.06 -0.75 18.39
N ALA A 107 22.90 -1.95 17.81
CA ALA A 107 21.61 -2.60 17.63
C ALA A 107 20.95 -3.02 18.97
N GLN A 108 21.67 -2.94 20.08
CA GLN A 108 21.18 -3.33 21.41
C GLN A 108 20.61 -2.18 22.25
N THR A 109 20.93 -0.93 21.94
CA THR A 109 20.64 0.21 22.84
C THR A 109 19.28 0.85 22.57
N PHE A 110 18.86 0.95 21.31
CA PHE A 110 17.64 1.68 20.94
C PHE A 110 16.72 0.88 20.02
N PRO A 111 15.38 1.02 20.12
CA PRO A 111 14.47 0.15 19.40
C PRO A 111 13.96 0.67 18.05
N CYS A 112 14.37 1.85 17.57
CA CYS A 112 13.88 2.42 16.31
C CYS A 112 14.99 2.56 15.26
N GLY A 113 14.75 2.11 14.03
CA GLY A 113 15.72 2.14 12.94
C GLY A 113 15.60 3.39 12.08
N ARG A 114 16.75 3.97 11.73
CA ARG A 114 16.90 5.09 10.78
C ARG A 114 17.96 4.77 9.75
N ILE A 115 17.93 5.48 8.63
CA ILE A 115 18.90 5.34 7.54
C ILE A 115 19.50 6.67 7.13
N SER A 116 20.79 6.67 6.79
CA SER A 116 21.42 7.71 5.97
C SER A 116 22.05 7.06 4.75
N LEU A 117 23.15 6.32 4.93
CA LEU A 117 23.74 5.42 3.93
C LEU A 117 23.60 3.95 4.33
N THR A 118 23.57 3.71 5.63
CA THR A 118 23.47 2.41 6.30
C THR A 118 22.45 2.52 7.43
N TRP A 119 21.99 1.37 7.93
CA TRP A 119 20.96 1.29 8.96
C TRP A 119 21.58 1.47 10.34
N SER A 120 20.91 2.24 11.19
CA SER A 120 21.32 2.45 12.58
C SER A 120 20.13 2.50 13.53
N ALA A 121 20.35 2.01 14.75
CA ALA A 121 19.36 2.05 15.82
C ALA A 121 19.43 3.38 16.57
N TYR A 122 18.28 3.94 16.93
CA TYR A 122 18.20 5.26 17.55
C TYR A 122 16.97 5.47 18.43
N ASN A 123 17.05 6.47 19.31
CA ASN A 123 16.00 6.79 20.28
C ASN A 123 14.71 7.24 19.56
N CYS A 124 13.62 6.50 19.76
CA CYS A 124 12.33 6.70 19.11
C CYS A 124 11.68 8.07 19.39
N SER A 125 12.03 8.72 20.51
CA SER A 125 11.50 10.03 20.89
C SER A 125 12.18 11.19 20.14
N GLN A 126 13.28 10.93 19.44
CA GLN A 126 13.96 11.94 18.63
C GLN A 126 13.17 12.25 17.36
N LYS A 127 13.29 13.50 16.89
CA LYS A 127 12.52 13.97 15.74
C LYS A 127 13.35 13.92 14.46
N TYR A 128 12.97 13.03 13.55
CA TYR A 128 13.55 12.91 12.20
C TYR A 128 12.45 12.92 11.15
N ILE A 129 12.85 13.21 9.91
CA ILE A 129 11.97 13.04 8.75
C ILE A 129 11.74 11.55 8.53
N GLY A 130 10.53 11.15 8.18
CA GLY A 130 10.20 9.77 7.82
C GLY A 130 10.11 9.58 6.32
N VAL A 131 10.46 8.38 5.85
CA VAL A 131 10.10 7.92 4.51
C VAL A 131 8.94 6.94 4.65
N CYS A 132 7.84 7.23 4.00
CA CYS A 132 6.70 6.33 3.90
C CYS A 132 6.85 5.46 2.65
N TYR A 133 6.12 4.37 2.60
CA TYR A 133 5.89 3.65 1.37
C TYR A 133 4.40 3.41 1.15
N ASP A 134 3.99 3.36 -0.11
CA ASP A 134 2.76 2.69 -0.49
C ASP A 134 3.08 1.22 -0.67
N ALA A 135 2.49 0.38 0.18
CA ALA A 135 2.36 -1.04 -0.12
C ALA A 135 1.71 -1.13 -1.47
N ASN A 136 2.24 -2.02 -2.31
CA ASN A 136 1.78 -2.22 -3.66
C ASN A 136 0.23 -2.13 -3.69
N PRO A 137 -0.39 -1.54 -4.74
CA PRO A 137 -1.84 -1.37 -4.85
C PRO A 137 -2.71 -2.63 -4.65
N THR A 138 -2.09 -3.78 -4.38
CA THR A 138 -2.71 -5.07 -4.12
C THR A 138 -3.49 -5.15 -2.82
N ASP A 139 -3.40 -4.16 -1.92
CA ASP A 139 -4.36 -4.01 -0.81
C ASP A 139 -5.79 -3.63 -1.30
N GLY A 140 -5.95 -3.43 -2.61
CA GLY A 140 -7.23 -3.31 -3.30
C GLY A 140 -7.52 -4.44 -4.29
N ARG A 141 -6.71 -5.49 -4.45
CA ARG A 141 -7.02 -6.53 -5.45
C ARG A 141 -7.95 -7.58 -4.90
N GLN A 142 -9.04 -7.84 -5.63
CA GLN A 142 -9.88 -9.00 -5.40
C GLN A 142 -9.49 -10.11 -6.36
N TYR A 143 -9.24 -11.30 -5.82
CA TYR A 143 -9.01 -12.52 -6.59
C TYR A 143 -10.33 -13.28 -6.77
N VAL A 144 -10.54 -13.81 -7.99
CA VAL A 144 -11.76 -14.53 -8.36
C VAL A 144 -11.37 -15.84 -9.05
N GLY A 145 -11.59 -16.97 -8.38
CA GLY A 145 -11.41 -18.29 -8.96
C GLY A 145 -12.60 -18.70 -9.84
N LEU A 146 -12.31 -19.26 -11.01
CA LEU A 146 -13.31 -19.74 -11.97
C LEU A 146 -13.10 -21.23 -12.22
N THR A 147 -14.11 -22.03 -11.90
CA THR A 147 -14.07 -23.52 -11.95
C THR A 147 -14.49 -24.10 -13.30
N THR A 148 -14.49 -23.28 -14.35
CA THR A 148 -14.62 -23.75 -15.75
C THR A 148 -13.24 -23.97 -16.33
N GLU A 149 -12.98 -25.12 -16.94
CA GLU A 149 -11.70 -25.42 -17.56
C GLU A 149 -11.56 -24.72 -18.92
N LYS A 150 -10.41 -24.08 -19.15
CA LYS A 150 -10.10 -23.32 -20.36
C LYS A 150 -8.63 -23.42 -20.69
N THR A 151 -8.28 -23.27 -21.97
CA THR A 151 -6.89 -23.01 -22.35
C THR A 151 -6.42 -21.70 -21.74
N TRP A 152 -5.11 -21.54 -21.55
CA TRP A 152 -4.55 -20.34 -20.92
C TRP A 152 -5.01 -19.06 -21.64
N LYS A 153 -5.06 -19.08 -22.98
CA LYS A 153 -5.46 -17.93 -23.78
C LYS A 153 -6.95 -17.58 -23.64
N GLU A 154 -7.81 -18.59 -23.59
CA GLU A 154 -9.24 -18.39 -23.36
C GLU A 154 -9.50 -17.87 -21.95
N ALA A 155 -8.82 -18.42 -20.94
CA ALA A 155 -8.87 -17.97 -19.56
C ALA A 155 -8.48 -16.49 -19.42
N GLN A 156 -7.34 -16.09 -20.01
CA GLN A 156 -6.89 -14.70 -20.08
C GLN A 156 -7.94 -13.79 -20.72
N THR A 157 -8.49 -14.22 -21.87
CA THR A 157 -9.50 -13.44 -22.60
C THR A 157 -10.74 -13.23 -21.75
N LEU A 158 -11.20 -14.26 -21.05
CA LEU A 158 -12.34 -14.15 -20.15
C LEU A 158 -12.05 -13.22 -18.96
N CYS A 159 -10.86 -13.34 -18.35
CA CYS A 159 -10.46 -12.45 -17.28
C CYS A 159 -10.44 -10.98 -17.71
N ARG A 160 -9.89 -10.67 -18.88
CA ARG A 160 -9.86 -9.29 -19.41
C ARG A 160 -11.24 -8.76 -19.79
N ASN A 161 -12.15 -9.63 -20.19
CA ASN A 161 -13.51 -9.23 -20.56
C ASN A 161 -14.39 -8.93 -19.35
N LYS A 162 -14.20 -9.62 -18.22
CA LYS A 162 -15.07 -9.51 -17.02
C LYS A 162 -14.39 -8.87 -15.80
N TYR A 163 -13.06 -8.87 -15.76
CA TYR A 163 -12.20 -8.44 -14.65
C TYR A 163 -11.02 -7.62 -15.20
N THR A 164 -9.84 -7.65 -14.55
CA THR A 164 -8.63 -6.98 -15.05
C THR A 164 -7.81 -7.94 -15.94
N ASP A 165 -7.27 -9.03 -15.38
CA ASP A 165 -6.49 -10.05 -16.11
C ASP A 165 -6.42 -11.34 -15.27
N LEU A 166 -5.74 -12.38 -15.77
CA LEU A 166 -5.26 -13.49 -14.94
C LEU A 166 -4.36 -12.95 -13.81
N VAL A 167 -4.39 -13.62 -12.66
CA VAL A 167 -3.68 -13.15 -11.46
C VAL A 167 -2.17 -13.06 -11.68
N SER A 168 -1.62 -11.89 -11.34
CA SER A 168 -0.19 -11.70 -11.11
C SER A 168 0.09 -11.70 -9.61
N ILE A 169 1.15 -12.41 -9.20
CA ILE A 169 1.47 -12.65 -7.78
C ILE A 169 2.78 -11.91 -7.44
N HIS A 170 2.72 -11.03 -6.44
CA HIS A 170 3.81 -10.11 -6.10
C HIS A 170 4.48 -10.42 -4.77
N SER A 171 3.87 -11.27 -3.96
CA SER A 171 4.39 -11.64 -2.64
C SER A 171 3.92 -13.03 -2.21
N LEU A 172 4.55 -13.56 -1.16
CA LEU A 172 4.12 -14.81 -0.54
C LEU A 172 2.71 -14.69 0.08
N GLU A 173 2.32 -13.51 0.55
CA GLU A 173 0.99 -13.29 1.13
C GLU A 173 -0.10 -13.37 0.06
N GLU A 174 0.12 -12.75 -1.10
CA GLU A 174 -0.78 -12.89 -2.25
C GLU A 174 -0.86 -14.32 -2.74
N HIS A 175 0.29 -15.01 -2.80
CA HIS A 175 0.34 -16.43 -3.15
C HIS A 175 -0.57 -17.26 -2.24
N LYS A 176 -0.50 -17.06 -0.91
CA LYS A 176 -1.36 -17.76 0.06
C LYS A 176 -2.85 -17.49 -0.21
N LYS A 177 -3.23 -16.23 -0.49
CA LYS A 177 -4.62 -15.86 -0.83
C LYS A 177 -5.11 -16.62 -2.07
N VAL A 178 -4.29 -16.74 -3.11
CA VAL A 178 -4.62 -17.50 -4.33
C VAL A 178 -4.68 -19.01 -4.05
N ALA A 179 -3.74 -19.56 -3.29
CA ALA A 179 -3.73 -20.98 -2.92
C ALA A 179 -4.95 -21.36 -2.05
N ASP A 180 -5.41 -20.47 -1.18
CA ASP A 180 -6.61 -20.70 -0.36
C ASP A 180 -7.89 -20.71 -1.21
N LEU A 181 -7.95 -19.95 -2.31
CA LEU A 181 -9.04 -20.09 -3.29
C LEU A 181 -9.07 -21.49 -3.91
N MET A 182 -7.91 -22.04 -4.28
CA MET A 182 -7.82 -23.40 -4.84
C MET A 182 -8.34 -24.46 -3.85
N LYS A 183 -7.96 -24.34 -2.57
CA LYS A 183 -8.47 -25.21 -1.49
C LYS A 183 -9.99 -25.10 -1.36
N ASN A 184 -10.52 -23.88 -1.34
CA ASN A 184 -11.95 -23.64 -1.18
C ASN A 184 -12.77 -24.24 -2.32
N TYR A 185 -12.25 -24.21 -3.55
CA TYR A 185 -12.90 -24.84 -4.71
C TYR A 185 -12.54 -26.31 -4.91
N SER A 186 -11.61 -26.87 -4.12
CA SER A 186 -11.09 -28.24 -4.26
C SER A 186 -10.58 -28.55 -5.67
N VAL A 187 -9.86 -27.59 -6.26
CA VAL A 187 -9.34 -27.67 -7.63
C VAL A 187 -7.86 -28.01 -7.62
N GLU A 188 -7.46 -28.98 -8.44
CA GLU A 188 -6.08 -29.46 -8.50
C GLU A 188 -5.13 -28.46 -9.16
N TYR A 189 -5.50 -27.91 -10.33
CA TYR A 189 -4.67 -26.97 -11.09
C TYR A 189 -5.44 -25.70 -11.45
N MET A 190 -4.78 -24.55 -11.32
CA MET A 190 -5.32 -23.27 -11.79
C MET A 190 -4.30 -22.46 -12.58
N TRP A 191 -4.69 -21.97 -13.76
CA TRP A 191 -3.91 -21.01 -14.51
C TRP A 191 -3.71 -19.69 -13.75
N ILE A 192 -2.49 -19.20 -13.79
CA ILE A 192 -2.10 -17.85 -13.36
C ILE A 192 -1.55 -17.05 -14.54
N GLY A 193 -1.36 -15.75 -14.35
CA GLY A 193 -0.95 -14.85 -15.42
C GLY A 193 0.49 -15.00 -15.88
N LEU A 194 1.33 -15.81 -15.23
CA LEU A 194 2.72 -15.99 -15.63
C LEU A 194 2.81 -16.83 -16.91
N PHE A 195 3.54 -16.35 -17.90
CA PHE A 195 3.78 -17.05 -19.16
C PHE A 195 5.19 -16.72 -19.70
N SER A 196 5.70 -17.50 -20.66
CA SER A 196 7.05 -17.35 -21.21
C SER A 196 7.07 -16.86 -22.66
N ASP A 197 7.79 -15.76 -22.84
CA ASP A 197 8.74 -15.47 -23.94
C ASP A 197 10.01 -14.83 -23.31
N SER A 198 10.42 -15.32 -22.12
CA SER A 198 11.22 -14.69 -21.03
C SER A 198 10.36 -14.22 -19.83
N TRP A 199 9.57 -15.15 -19.26
CA TRP A 199 8.76 -15.04 -18.02
C TRP A 199 8.18 -13.67 -17.68
N LYS A 200 7.00 -13.37 -18.22
CA LYS A 200 6.24 -12.14 -17.97
C LYS A 200 4.87 -12.45 -17.39
N TRP A 201 4.34 -11.52 -16.62
CA TRP A 201 2.95 -11.56 -16.22
C TRP A 201 2.04 -11.08 -17.36
N SER A 202 0.86 -11.68 -17.48
CA SER A 202 -0.12 -11.39 -18.53
C SER A 202 -0.58 -9.94 -18.50
N ASP A 203 -0.68 -9.37 -17.30
CA ASP A 203 -1.00 -7.96 -17.05
C ASP A 203 0.20 -7.01 -17.20
N LEU A 204 1.34 -7.52 -17.70
CA LEU A 204 2.59 -6.79 -17.91
C LEU A 204 3.27 -6.30 -16.62
N ASN A 205 2.90 -6.84 -15.46
CA ASN A 205 3.58 -6.55 -14.21
C ASN A 205 5.03 -7.09 -14.22
N ASN A 206 5.94 -6.41 -13.52
CA ASN A 206 7.37 -6.77 -13.46
C ASN A 206 7.78 -7.48 -12.16
N SER A 207 6.83 -8.02 -11.39
CA SER A 207 7.15 -8.80 -10.19
C SER A 207 8.17 -9.90 -10.49
N SER A 208 9.18 -9.99 -9.64
CA SER A 208 10.22 -11.03 -9.64
C SER A 208 9.86 -12.24 -8.78
N PHE A 209 8.71 -12.21 -8.08
CA PHE A 209 8.28 -13.30 -7.20
C PHE A 209 8.01 -14.56 -8.02
N ARG A 210 8.67 -15.67 -7.68
CA ARG A 210 8.49 -16.97 -8.33
C ARG A 210 8.36 -18.04 -7.26
N TYR A 211 7.39 -18.93 -7.40
CA TYR A 211 7.14 -20.02 -6.46
C TYR A 211 7.11 -21.38 -7.17
N TRP A 212 8.16 -21.65 -7.93
CA TRP A 212 8.30 -22.87 -8.75
C TRP A 212 8.32 -24.15 -7.92
N ALA A 213 7.78 -25.22 -8.50
CA ALA A 213 8.01 -26.59 -8.04
C ALA A 213 9.46 -27.02 -8.25
N ASP A 214 9.87 -28.09 -7.57
CA ASP A 214 11.21 -28.64 -7.71
C ASP A 214 11.46 -29.05 -9.17
N SER A 215 12.63 -28.68 -9.72
CA SER A 215 13.01 -28.93 -11.12
C SER A 215 12.18 -28.17 -12.18
N LYS A 216 11.48 -27.10 -11.79
CA LYS A 216 10.78 -26.19 -12.70
C LYS A 216 11.41 -24.78 -12.71
N PRO A 217 11.27 -24.01 -13.81
CA PRO A 217 10.57 -24.35 -15.05
C PRO A 217 11.36 -25.31 -15.96
N GLY A 218 10.65 -26.17 -16.70
CA GLY A 218 11.21 -26.99 -17.79
C GLY A 218 11.44 -26.19 -19.08
N GLN A 219 12.05 -26.81 -20.11
CA GLN A 219 12.53 -26.10 -21.30
C GLN A 219 11.49 -25.79 -22.39
N THR A 220 10.33 -26.45 -22.41
CA THR A 220 9.44 -26.47 -23.60
C THR A 220 8.04 -25.87 -23.38
N ASP A 221 7.72 -25.42 -22.16
CA ASP A 221 6.37 -25.04 -21.78
C ASP A 221 6.27 -23.57 -21.37
N ASN A 222 5.27 -22.87 -21.92
CA ASN A 222 5.18 -21.40 -21.87
C ASN A 222 4.06 -20.86 -20.98
N CYS A 223 3.18 -21.68 -20.41
CA CYS A 223 2.10 -21.21 -19.54
C CYS A 223 2.26 -21.78 -18.14
N VAL A 224 1.71 -21.10 -17.11
CA VAL A 224 1.95 -21.49 -15.71
C VAL A 224 0.66 -21.75 -14.96
N SER A 225 0.60 -22.90 -14.32
CA SER A 225 -0.44 -23.28 -13.36
C SER A 225 0.12 -23.29 -11.94
N MET A 226 -0.76 -23.10 -10.96
CA MET A 226 -0.53 -23.49 -9.57
C MET A 226 -1.12 -24.87 -9.33
N ALA A 227 -0.45 -25.70 -8.53
CA ALA A 227 -0.90 -27.04 -8.17
C ALA A 227 -1.27 -27.13 -6.67
N LEU A 228 -2.50 -27.52 -6.36
CA LEU A 228 -3.00 -27.59 -4.98
C LEU A 228 -2.31 -28.69 -4.17
N ASN A 229 -2.09 -29.85 -4.79
CA ASN A 229 -1.44 -31.01 -4.19
C ASN A 229 0.04 -30.77 -3.84
N ASP A 230 0.65 -29.72 -4.41
CA ASP A 230 2.03 -29.31 -4.15
C ASP A 230 2.09 -27.92 -3.49
N PHE A 231 1.20 -27.67 -2.53
CA PHE A 231 1.19 -26.44 -1.71
C PHE A 231 1.13 -25.13 -2.53
N GLY A 232 0.51 -25.17 -3.72
CA GLY A 232 0.40 -24.03 -4.62
C GLY A 232 1.64 -23.80 -5.49
N ARG A 233 2.65 -24.68 -5.47
CA ARG A 233 3.86 -24.54 -6.30
C ARG A 233 3.53 -24.52 -7.79
N TRP A 234 4.38 -23.81 -8.53
CA TRP A 234 4.14 -23.45 -9.92
C TRP A 234 4.74 -24.47 -10.87
N TYR A 235 3.96 -24.85 -11.86
CA TYR A 235 4.36 -25.73 -12.94
C TYR A 235 4.25 -24.95 -14.24
N ASN A 236 5.29 -24.98 -15.07
CA ASN A 236 5.12 -24.61 -16.46
C ASN A 236 4.57 -25.80 -17.25
N GLU A 237 3.56 -25.51 -18.06
CA GLU A 237 2.72 -26.45 -18.79
C GLU A 237 2.39 -25.95 -20.20
N GLN A 238 1.95 -26.87 -21.05
CA GLN A 238 1.51 -26.55 -22.40
C GLN A 238 0.26 -25.67 -22.36
N CYS A 239 0.30 -24.53 -23.04
CA CYS A 239 -0.79 -23.54 -23.04
C CYS A 239 -2.13 -24.07 -23.58
N SER A 240 -2.12 -25.20 -24.30
CA SER A 240 -3.29 -25.89 -24.83
C SER A 240 -4.00 -26.79 -23.81
N GLN A 241 -3.40 -27.05 -22.64
CA GLN A 241 -4.07 -27.75 -21.54
C GLN A 241 -5.27 -26.94 -21.06
N GLN A 242 -6.27 -27.61 -20.50
CA GLN A 242 -7.44 -26.95 -19.93
C GLN A 242 -7.38 -27.03 -18.42
N HIS A 243 -7.34 -25.87 -17.77
CA HIS A 243 -7.39 -25.77 -16.31
C HIS A 243 -8.42 -24.74 -15.89
N ASN A 244 -8.84 -24.84 -14.63
CA ASN A 244 -9.47 -23.72 -13.95
C ASN A 244 -8.51 -22.54 -13.86
N PHE A 245 -8.97 -21.37 -13.44
CA PHE A 245 -8.12 -20.18 -13.51
C PHE A 245 -8.53 -19.10 -12.52
N VAL A 246 -7.58 -18.24 -12.17
CA VAL A 246 -7.80 -17.15 -11.23
C VAL A 246 -7.63 -15.82 -11.94
N CYS A 247 -8.70 -15.01 -11.94
CA CYS A 247 -8.64 -13.62 -12.37
C CYS A 247 -8.38 -12.70 -11.16
N TYR A 248 -7.93 -11.48 -11.42
CA TYR A 248 -7.98 -10.41 -10.43
C TYR A 248 -8.75 -9.19 -10.97
N ARG A 249 -9.23 -8.36 -10.05
CA ARG A 249 -9.69 -7.00 -10.34
C ARG A 249 -9.24 -6.02 -9.28
N ASP A 250 -8.94 -4.80 -9.69
CA ASP A 250 -8.61 -3.72 -8.78
C ASP A 250 -9.89 -3.11 -8.19
N LEU A 251 -10.04 -3.22 -6.87
CA LEU A 251 -11.04 -2.51 -6.10
C LEU A 251 -10.54 -1.09 -5.88
N LYS A 252 -11.28 -0.12 -6.44
CA LYS A 252 -11.09 1.28 -6.07
C LYS A 252 -11.48 1.45 -4.60
N GLN A 253 -10.50 1.51 -3.70
CA GLN A 253 -10.76 1.81 -2.29
C GLN A 253 -11.45 3.18 -2.20
N ARG A 254 -12.72 3.20 -1.80
CA ARG A 254 -13.46 4.45 -1.57
C ARG A 254 -13.04 5.02 -0.22
N ARG A 255 -12.08 5.93 -0.23
CA ARG A 255 -11.72 6.72 0.96
C ARG A 255 -12.89 7.63 1.31
N GLN A 256 -13.57 7.33 2.42
CA GLN A 256 -14.60 8.20 2.98
C GLN A 256 -13.98 9.10 4.05
N ILE A 257 -14.24 10.40 3.97
CA ILE A 257 -13.74 11.37 4.94
C ILE A 257 -14.87 11.77 5.86
N GLY A 258 -14.85 11.27 7.09
CA GLY A 258 -15.73 11.70 8.17
C GLY A 258 -15.12 12.84 8.98
N ARG A 259 -15.95 13.78 9.46
CA ARG A 259 -15.56 14.75 10.49
C ARG A 259 -16.11 14.32 11.84
N VAL A 260 -15.25 14.25 12.84
CA VAL A 260 -15.66 13.98 14.23
C VAL A 260 -15.48 15.21 15.09
N THR A 261 -16.41 15.42 16.03
CA THR A 261 -16.29 16.43 17.07
C THR A 261 -16.10 15.71 18.39
N VAL A 262 -15.06 16.06 19.13
CA VAL A 262 -14.72 15.44 20.41
C VAL A 262 -14.80 16.50 21.50
N SER A 263 -15.55 16.22 22.56
CA SER A 263 -15.63 17.03 23.78
C SER A 263 -15.02 16.25 24.94
N SER A 264 -14.17 16.91 25.73
CA SER A 264 -13.60 16.38 26.97
C SER A 264 -13.90 17.35 28.11
N ASN A 265 -14.28 16.82 29.27
CA ASN A 265 -14.56 17.59 30.48
C ASN A 265 -13.30 17.86 31.32
N SER A 266 -12.14 17.44 30.83
CA SER A 266 -10.85 17.47 31.51
C SER A 266 -9.80 18.12 30.61
N ASN A 267 -8.74 18.68 31.20
CA ASN A 267 -7.60 19.31 30.49
C ASN A 267 -6.71 18.27 29.77
N VAL A 268 -7.33 17.42 28.96
CA VAL A 268 -6.67 16.37 28.18
C VAL A 268 -6.20 16.97 26.86
N ASN A 269 -4.93 16.77 26.53
CA ASN A 269 -4.40 17.11 25.23
C ASN A 269 -4.91 16.11 24.17
N LEU A 270 -5.91 16.50 23.39
CA LEU A 270 -6.50 15.65 22.34
C LEU A 270 -5.49 15.28 21.22
N ASN A 271 -4.39 16.02 21.08
CA ASN A 271 -3.35 15.71 20.09
C ASN A 271 -2.25 14.78 20.64
N ASP A 272 -2.35 14.34 21.90
CA ASP A 272 -1.49 13.28 22.44
C ASP A 272 -1.69 11.96 21.67
N ALA A 273 -0.63 11.20 21.45
CA ALA A 273 -0.69 9.97 20.66
C ALA A 273 -1.57 8.88 21.31
N ALA A 274 -1.48 8.70 22.63
CA ALA A 274 -2.27 7.70 23.34
C ALA A 274 -3.76 8.10 23.40
N VAL A 275 -4.04 9.39 23.57
CA VAL A 275 -5.41 9.92 23.53
C VAL A 275 -6.03 9.71 22.15
N ARG A 276 -5.31 10.02 21.08
CA ARG A 276 -5.78 9.82 19.69
C ARG A 276 -6.05 8.36 19.35
N SER A 277 -5.19 7.45 19.80
CA SER A 277 -5.40 6.01 19.63
C SER A 277 -6.66 5.54 20.36
N THR A 278 -6.87 6.03 21.59
CA THR A 278 -8.08 5.72 22.37
C THR A 278 -9.34 6.21 21.67
N ILE A 279 -9.32 7.42 21.11
CA ILE A 279 -10.47 7.98 20.38
C ILE A 279 -10.76 7.17 19.11
N LEU A 280 -9.74 6.77 18.32
CA LEU A 280 -9.95 5.91 17.15
C LEU A 280 -10.65 4.61 17.53
N ARG A 281 -10.15 3.94 18.56
CA ARG A 281 -10.75 2.69 19.04
C ARG A 281 -12.21 2.87 19.46
N GLN A 282 -12.53 3.99 20.11
CA GLN A 282 -13.93 4.29 20.46
C GLN A 282 -14.81 4.53 19.23
N ILE A 283 -14.28 5.15 18.17
CA ILE A 283 -15.01 5.35 16.91
C ILE A 283 -15.24 4.01 16.22
N GLU A 284 -14.21 3.16 16.11
CA GLU A 284 -14.30 1.81 15.52
C GLU A 284 -15.40 0.98 16.20
N GLN A 285 -15.43 1.01 17.54
CA GLN A 285 -16.44 0.33 18.34
C GLN A 285 -17.84 0.90 18.12
N LYS A 286 -18.00 2.23 18.11
CA LYS A 286 -19.31 2.88 17.95
C LYS A 286 -19.90 2.69 16.55
N LEU A 287 -19.06 2.66 15.52
CA LEU A 287 -19.48 2.48 14.14
C LEU A 287 -19.62 1.00 13.74
N ASN A 288 -19.34 0.07 14.66
CA ASN A 288 -19.39 -1.38 14.43
C ASN A 288 -18.61 -1.79 13.16
N MET A 289 -17.40 -1.28 13.02
CA MET A 289 -16.63 -1.43 11.78
C MET A 289 -16.07 -2.85 11.66
N GLY A 290 -16.27 -3.46 10.49
CA GLY A 290 -15.71 -4.77 10.18
C GLY A 290 -14.18 -4.74 10.07
N PRO A 291 -13.51 -5.90 10.16
CA PRO A 291 -12.04 -6.02 10.20
C PRO A 291 -11.36 -5.50 8.92
N SER A 292 -12.10 -5.35 7.83
CA SER A 292 -11.62 -4.85 6.54
C SER A 292 -11.63 -3.32 6.42
N VAL A 293 -12.11 -2.57 7.42
CA VAL A 293 -12.19 -1.11 7.35
C VAL A 293 -11.18 -0.46 8.30
N LYS A 294 -10.16 0.18 7.73
CA LYS A 294 -9.09 0.86 8.47
C LYS A 294 -9.46 2.33 8.73
N LEU A 295 -9.56 2.73 10.00
CA LEU A 295 -9.70 4.14 10.36
C LEU A 295 -8.33 4.80 10.57
N SER A 296 -8.23 6.06 10.17
CA SER A 296 -7.02 6.84 10.35
C SER A 296 -7.34 8.32 10.52
N TRP A 297 -6.48 9.05 11.25
CA TRP A 297 -6.65 10.48 11.49
C TRP A 297 -6.14 11.31 10.33
N ARG A 298 -6.96 12.22 9.82
CA ARG A 298 -6.44 13.26 8.92
C ARG A 298 -5.66 14.31 9.70
N TRP A 299 -4.43 14.58 9.28
CA TRP A 299 -3.58 15.60 9.86
C TRP A 299 -3.69 16.93 9.11
N LYS A 300 -3.53 18.01 9.84
CA LYS A 300 -3.39 19.37 9.32
C LYS A 300 -2.44 20.14 10.24
N ASP A 301 -1.38 20.70 9.68
CA ASP A 301 -0.38 21.51 10.40
C ASP A 301 0.14 20.82 11.68
N SER A 302 0.54 19.56 11.57
CA SER A 302 1.02 18.71 12.68
C SER A 302 -0.01 18.44 13.80
N LYS A 303 -1.30 18.71 13.59
CA LYS A 303 -2.38 18.40 14.54
C LYS A 303 -3.51 17.61 13.87
N VAL A 304 -4.26 16.88 14.68
CA VAL A 304 -5.49 16.16 14.28
C VAL A 304 -6.72 16.93 14.75
N PHE A 305 -6.65 17.44 15.99
CA PHE A 305 -7.74 18.19 16.60
C PHE A 305 -7.39 19.67 16.69
N GLU A 306 -8.23 20.50 16.07
CA GLU A 306 -8.23 21.95 16.21
C GLU A 306 -9.34 22.36 17.19
N LEU A 307 -9.02 23.21 18.16
CA LEU A 307 -10.02 23.77 19.07
C LEU A 307 -10.97 24.66 18.28
N ARG A 308 -12.27 24.35 18.30
CA ARG A 308 -13.28 25.30 17.81
C ARG A 308 -13.26 26.54 18.69
N LYS A 309 -12.83 27.68 18.13
CA LYS A 309 -13.06 28.98 18.75
C LYS A 309 -14.57 29.16 18.89
N LYS A 310 -15.08 29.31 20.11
CA LYS A 310 -16.44 29.83 20.31
C LYS A 310 -16.45 31.23 19.68
N ILE A 311 -17.20 31.40 18.59
CA ILE A 311 -17.54 32.73 18.10
C ILE A 311 -18.36 33.36 19.25
N PRO A 312 -17.96 34.52 19.81
CA PRO A 312 -18.76 35.20 20.80
C PRO A 312 -20.16 35.40 20.20
N SER A 313 -21.18 34.92 20.90
CA SER A 313 -22.56 35.21 20.55
C SER A 313 -22.71 36.72 20.50
N ALA A 314 -22.88 37.28 19.29
CA ALA A 314 -23.34 38.64 19.14
C ALA A 314 -24.73 38.72 19.79
N GLY A 315 -24.75 39.20 21.03
CA GLY A 315 -25.97 39.50 21.74
C GLY A 315 -26.65 40.69 21.05
N GLY A 316 -27.94 40.52 20.75
CA GLY A 316 -28.91 41.61 20.76
C GLY A 316 -29.08 42.42 19.48
N GLY A 317 -30.11 42.05 18.70
CA GLY A 317 -31.05 43.04 18.15
C GLY A 317 -30.83 43.52 16.72
N ALA A 318 -31.42 42.82 15.74
CA ALA A 318 -32.18 43.44 14.66
C ALA A 318 -32.97 42.36 13.88
N GLN A 319 -34.29 42.40 14.02
CA GLN A 319 -35.24 41.73 13.13
C GLN A 319 -35.05 42.24 11.70
N LYS A 320 -34.68 41.37 10.75
CA LYS A 320 -35.06 41.51 9.34
C LYS A 320 -35.49 40.17 8.77
N ASN A 321 -36.78 40.11 8.44
CA ASN A 321 -37.43 39.07 7.67
C ASN A 321 -36.83 38.97 6.25
N MET A 322 -36.48 37.77 5.79
CA MET A 322 -36.91 37.26 4.48
C MET A 322 -36.61 35.76 4.27
N LYS A 323 -37.71 34.99 4.25
CA LYS A 323 -38.08 33.87 3.35
C LYS A 323 -37.06 32.77 2.99
N LYS A 324 -37.46 31.54 3.42
CA LYS A 324 -37.54 30.24 2.69
C LYS A 324 -36.25 29.74 2.00
N ARG A 325 -35.78 28.50 2.21
CA ARG A 325 -36.52 27.23 2.02
C ARG A 325 -35.84 26.05 2.76
N LYS A 326 -36.70 25.17 3.27
CA LYS A 326 -36.49 23.89 3.99
C LYS A 326 -35.78 22.80 3.16
N ARG A 327 -35.03 21.95 3.89
CA ARG A 327 -34.93 20.44 3.93
C ARG A 327 -34.92 19.65 2.61
N ALA A 328 -34.23 18.52 2.50
CA ALA A 328 -34.30 17.33 3.38
C ALA A 328 -33.00 16.49 3.27
N THR A 329 -32.46 15.97 4.39
CA THR A 329 -32.50 14.56 4.89
C THR A 329 -31.76 13.59 3.94
N ASP A 330 -30.91 12.67 4.39
CA ASP A 330 -31.19 11.66 5.41
C ASP A 330 -29.98 11.34 6.32
N GLU A 331 -30.34 10.97 7.54
CA GLU A 331 -29.54 10.33 8.58
C GLU A 331 -29.22 8.88 8.21
N LEU A 332 -27.98 8.46 8.45
CA LEU A 332 -27.59 7.24 9.18
C LEU A 332 -26.11 7.34 9.55
#